data_AF-A0A0M0JX22-F1
#
_entry.id   AF-A0A0M0JX22-F1
#
_cell.length_a   1.000
_cell.length_b   1.000
_cell.length_c   1.000
_cell.angle_alpha   90.00
_cell.angle_beta   90.00
_cell.angle_gamma   90.00
#
_symmetry.space_group_name_H-M   'P 1'
#
loop_
_entity.id
_entity.type
_entity.pdbx_description
1 polymer ?
#
loop_
_entity_poly.entity_id
_entity_poly.type
_entity_poly.pdbx_seq_one_letter_code
_entity_poly.pdbx_strand_id
1 'polypeptide(L)'
;MERHLHPVVASLRDGTATLHKYVDMKLHERLLDLLKSLMRGTTAKEFLKPVELPGYSQIILQPMDLGTVRENLELDAQRKWAEKTYVTAEEFAHDVRLVFKNCFLFNQHPTHHVFRDGRQKLEKFEKDLESLYREVERSGPPIPPIARCQLLLTDLRRNPLTEWFRRKEDWSNLGAAYLNALTSKQPMDLDEIQARFDADRYSFGGARDASEASSTTATFDAFAADVRLVWQNALDFNGEGSFVGVIVKILQQSFERRLKDLKEAPRPVAHVYAHRLPVSSRKRRRELYDASVAISGNLAVSSGVVEVIERVCPAAVVRRRGADVGIEADVNLDQVDEALVEPLLEQVLAVGQGA
;
A
#
# COMPACT_ATOMS: atom_id res chain seq x y z
N MET A 1 -21.10 -27.50 12.95
CA MET A 1 -20.89 -26.37 13.87
C MET A 1 -19.42 -26.38 14.22
N GLU A 2 -18.60 -25.54 13.59
CA GLU A 2 -17.33 -25.07 14.15
C GLU A 2 -16.77 -23.94 13.29
N ARG A 3 -16.39 -22.89 14.00
CA ARG A 3 -16.05 -21.56 13.52
C ARG A 3 -14.63 -21.56 12.97
N HIS A 4 -14.46 -21.31 11.68
CA HIS A 4 -13.15 -20.99 11.12
C HIS A 4 -12.96 -19.47 11.14
N LEU A 5 -12.10 -19.02 12.05
CA LEU A 5 -11.55 -17.67 12.08
C LEU A 5 -10.77 -17.40 10.78
N HIS A 6 -10.90 -16.15 10.33
CA HIS A 6 -10.40 -15.60 9.07
C HIS A 6 -8.87 -15.40 9.13
N PRO A 7 -8.10 -15.96 8.17
CA PRO A 7 -6.65 -15.87 8.17
C PRO A 7 -6.20 -14.52 7.61
N VAL A 8 -5.71 -13.64 8.48
CA VAL A 8 -4.83 -12.50 8.16
C VAL A 8 -3.44 -12.99 7.65
N VAL A 9 -3.30 -14.25 7.21
CA VAL A 9 -2.10 -15.07 7.44
C VAL A 9 -1.46 -15.71 6.20
N ALA A 10 -1.97 -15.53 4.98
CA ALA A 10 -1.36 -16.15 3.80
C ALA A 10 -0.67 -15.14 2.85
N SER A 11 0.65 -14.99 2.96
CA SER A 11 1.58 -14.54 1.88
C SER A 11 1.49 -13.05 1.45
N LEU A 12 2.28 -12.08 1.95
CA LEU A 12 3.75 -12.05 2.10
C LEU A 12 4.50 -12.68 0.92
N ARG A 13 4.50 -12.02 -0.24
CA ARG A 13 5.52 -12.32 -1.27
C ARG A 13 6.56 -11.22 -1.48
N ASP A 14 6.22 -9.93 -1.52
CA ASP A 14 7.20 -8.95 -2.04
C ASP A 14 7.41 -7.68 -1.19
N GLY A 15 7.34 -7.80 0.13
CA GLY A 15 8.04 -6.86 1.02
C GLY A 15 7.20 -5.72 1.62
N THR A 16 7.50 -5.48 2.91
CA THR A 16 7.24 -4.28 3.70
C THR A 16 5.78 -4.02 4.14
N ALA A 17 5.52 -4.35 5.41
CA ALA A 17 4.41 -3.92 6.28
C ALA A 17 3.42 -2.92 5.66
N THR A 18 2.32 -3.41 5.09
CA THR A 18 1.18 -2.57 4.70
C THR A 18 0.45 -2.09 5.95
N LEU A 19 0.15 -0.79 6.04
CA LEU A 19 -1.00 -0.36 6.81
C LEU A 19 -2.23 -0.99 6.14
N HIS A 20 -2.74 -2.05 6.74
CA HIS A 20 -3.69 -2.97 6.15
C HIS A 20 -5.04 -2.27 5.85
N LYS A 21 -5.19 -1.66 4.67
CA LYS A 21 -6.43 -1.07 4.14
C LYS A 21 -7.43 -2.15 3.67
N TYR A 22 -7.54 -3.27 4.38
CA TYR A 22 -8.50 -4.32 4.03
C TYR A 22 -9.92 -3.82 4.26
N VAL A 23 -10.83 -4.27 3.41
CA VAL A 23 -12.23 -3.86 3.46
C VAL A 23 -12.95 -4.69 4.52
N ASP A 24 -12.94 -4.22 5.76
CA ASP A 24 -13.88 -4.67 6.79
C ASP A 24 -15.30 -4.10 6.53
N MET A 25 -16.29 -4.52 7.33
CA MET A 25 -17.68 -4.08 7.15
C MET A 25 -17.88 -2.57 7.33
N LYS A 26 -17.13 -1.95 8.25
CA LYS A 26 -17.22 -0.51 8.49
C LYS A 26 -16.61 0.27 7.33
N LEU A 27 -15.46 -0.17 6.82
CA LEU A 27 -14.80 0.44 5.69
C LEU A 27 -15.64 0.26 4.42
N HIS A 28 -16.24 -0.92 4.24
CA HIS A 28 -17.16 -1.21 3.16
C HIS A 28 -18.32 -0.21 3.08
N GLU A 29 -19.03 0.02 4.20
CA GLU A 29 -20.14 0.98 4.26
C GLU A 29 -19.68 2.39 3.86
N ARG A 30 -18.51 2.81 4.34
CA ARG A 30 -17.94 4.12 4.02
C ARG A 30 -17.53 4.24 2.55
N LEU A 31 -16.97 3.19 1.95
CA LEU A 31 -16.64 3.16 0.52
C LEU A 31 -17.91 3.22 -0.33
N LEU A 32 -18.98 2.54 0.11
CA LEU A 32 -20.27 2.57 -0.56
C LEU A 32 -20.92 3.97 -0.48
N ASP A 33 -20.84 4.63 0.67
CA ASP A 33 -21.33 6.01 0.84
C ASP A 33 -20.54 7.01 0.00
N LEU A 34 -19.23 6.85 -0.06
CA LEU A 34 -18.34 7.63 -0.92
C LEU A 34 -18.73 7.43 -2.39
N LEU A 35 -18.93 6.20 -2.84
CA LEU A 35 -19.35 5.88 -4.21
C LEU A 35 -20.73 6.47 -4.53
N LYS A 36 -21.71 6.28 -3.65
CA LYS A 36 -23.05 6.88 -3.79
C LYS A 36 -22.96 8.40 -3.90
N SER A 37 -22.07 9.03 -3.14
CA SER A 37 -21.80 10.47 -3.24
C SER A 37 -21.26 10.88 -4.60
N LEU A 38 -20.36 10.08 -5.16
CA LEU A 38 -19.80 10.28 -6.48
C LEU A 38 -20.83 10.10 -7.60
N MET A 39 -21.77 9.15 -7.45
CA MET A 39 -22.81 8.85 -8.44
C MET A 39 -23.97 9.86 -8.49
N ARG A 40 -24.06 10.80 -7.53
CA ARG A 40 -25.13 11.82 -7.50
C ARG A 40 -24.86 12.99 -8.46
N GLY A 41 -25.93 13.66 -8.88
CA GLY A 41 -25.88 14.89 -9.67
C GLY A 41 -25.77 14.67 -11.18
N THR A 42 -26.04 15.72 -11.96
CA THR A 42 -26.11 15.65 -13.43
C THR A 42 -24.77 15.32 -14.08
N THR A 43 -23.65 15.76 -13.48
CA THR A 43 -22.28 15.50 -13.96
C THR A 43 -21.84 14.04 -13.76
N ALA A 44 -22.63 13.19 -13.10
CA ALA A 44 -22.31 11.77 -12.96
C ALA A 44 -22.83 10.93 -14.13
N LYS A 45 -23.79 11.44 -14.92
CA LYS A 45 -24.63 10.65 -15.83
C LYS A 45 -23.83 9.77 -16.79
N GLU A 46 -22.78 10.32 -17.39
CA GLU A 46 -21.95 9.63 -18.40
C GLU A 46 -21.02 8.55 -17.79
N PHE A 47 -20.98 8.44 -16.46
CA PHE A 47 -20.14 7.49 -15.73
C PHE A 47 -20.93 6.39 -15.02
N LEU A 48 -22.27 6.36 -15.14
CA LEU A 48 -23.12 5.44 -14.37
C LEU A 48 -23.31 4.07 -15.02
N LYS A 49 -22.98 3.94 -16.31
CA LYS A 49 -23.21 2.74 -17.10
C LYS A 49 -22.06 2.54 -18.09
N PRO A 50 -21.87 1.30 -18.60
CA PRO A 50 -20.91 1.03 -19.67
C PRO A 50 -21.10 1.95 -20.88
N VAL A 51 -19.99 2.36 -21.48
CA VAL A 51 -20.00 3.25 -22.66
C VAL A 51 -20.22 2.43 -23.93
N GLU A 52 -21.32 2.71 -24.63
CA GLU A 52 -21.70 2.07 -25.89
C GLU A 52 -21.56 3.05 -27.06
N LEU A 53 -20.32 3.52 -27.32
CA LEU A 53 -20.01 4.45 -28.40
C LEU A 53 -19.15 3.78 -29.49
N PRO A 54 -19.37 4.09 -30.78
CA PRO A 54 -18.50 3.63 -31.86
C PRO A 54 -17.03 4.01 -31.61
N GLY A 55 -16.12 3.05 -31.79
CA GLY A 55 -14.68 3.26 -31.62
C GLY A 55 -14.19 3.27 -30.16
N TYR A 56 -15.07 3.29 -29.16
CA TYR A 56 -14.66 3.30 -27.75
C TYR A 56 -13.81 2.08 -27.38
N SER A 57 -14.25 0.88 -27.77
CA SER A 57 -13.53 -0.38 -27.52
C SER A 57 -12.21 -0.53 -28.30
N GLN A 58 -11.94 0.34 -29.28
CA GLN A 58 -10.67 0.37 -30.00
C GLN A 58 -9.61 1.19 -29.25
N ILE A 59 -10.04 2.15 -28.41
CA ILE A 59 -9.17 3.05 -27.65
C ILE A 59 -9.05 2.59 -26.19
N ILE A 60 -10.17 2.19 -25.58
CA ILE A 60 -10.27 1.83 -24.17
C ILE A 60 -10.26 0.32 -24.02
N LEU A 61 -9.14 -0.20 -23.53
CA LEU A 61 -8.89 -1.64 -23.40
C LEU A 61 -9.54 -2.27 -22.16
N GLN A 62 -9.77 -1.48 -21.12
CA GLN A 62 -10.40 -1.92 -19.87
C GLN A 62 -11.55 -0.98 -19.52
N PRO A 63 -12.74 -1.15 -20.15
CA PRO A 63 -13.91 -0.36 -19.83
C PRO A 63 -14.30 -0.51 -18.35
N MET A 64 -14.74 0.58 -17.73
CA MET A 64 -15.24 0.60 -16.36
C MET A 64 -16.23 1.75 -16.18
N ASP A 65 -17.22 1.57 -15.31
CA ASP A 65 -18.21 2.57 -14.95
C ASP A 65 -18.61 2.44 -13.47
N LEU A 66 -19.16 3.51 -12.89
CA LEU A 66 -19.52 3.56 -11.47
C LEU A 66 -20.68 2.62 -11.11
N GLY A 67 -21.51 2.22 -12.08
CA GLY A 67 -22.55 1.22 -11.88
C GLY A 67 -21.94 -0.16 -11.64
N THR A 68 -20.99 -0.56 -12.49
CA THR A 68 -20.22 -1.80 -12.33
C THR A 68 -19.42 -1.82 -11.03
N VAL A 69 -18.74 -0.72 -10.68
CA VAL A 69 -18.01 -0.60 -9.40
C VAL A 69 -18.96 -0.77 -8.21
N ARG A 70 -20.16 -0.17 -8.27
CA ARG A 70 -21.16 -0.30 -7.22
C ARG A 70 -21.63 -1.74 -7.08
N GLU A 71 -21.96 -2.39 -8.18
CA GLU A 71 -22.42 -3.79 -8.19
C GLU A 71 -21.34 -4.71 -7.59
N ASN A 72 -20.08 -4.56 -7.99
CA ASN A 72 -18.97 -5.33 -7.43
C ASN A 72 -18.83 -5.11 -5.92
N LEU A 73 -18.88 -3.85 -5.47
CA LEU A 73 -18.77 -3.53 -4.05
C LEU A 73 -19.97 -4.10 -3.28
N GLU A 74 -21.20 -3.93 -3.75
CA GLU A 74 -22.40 -4.47 -3.08
C GLU A 74 -22.39 -6.00 -3.02
N LEU A 75 -21.98 -6.68 -4.09
CA LEU A 75 -21.84 -8.14 -4.11
C LEU A 75 -20.75 -8.63 -3.15
N ASP A 76 -19.67 -7.87 -2.95
CA ASP A 76 -18.62 -8.22 -2.00
C ASP A 76 -19.13 -8.33 -0.56
N ALA A 77 -20.21 -7.64 -0.17
CA ALA A 77 -20.82 -7.79 1.15
C ALA A 77 -21.30 -9.24 1.41
N GLN A 78 -21.64 -9.96 0.35
CA GLN A 78 -22.22 -11.31 0.42
C GLN A 78 -21.23 -12.40 -0.03
N ARG A 79 -20.20 -12.04 -0.79
CA ARG A 79 -19.16 -12.97 -1.26
C ARG A 79 -18.26 -13.45 -0.14
N LYS A 80 -17.79 -14.69 -0.26
CA LYS A 80 -16.70 -15.20 0.58
C LYS A 80 -15.44 -14.40 0.30
N TRP A 81 -14.54 -14.33 1.28
CA TRP A 81 -13.28 -13.59 1.17
C TRP A 81 -12.52 -13.86 -0.12
N ALA A 82 -12.33 -15.14 -0.48
CA ALA A 82 -11.58 -15.55 -1.67
C ALA A 82 -12.28 -15.18 -3.00
N GLU A 83 -13.54 -14.76 -2.95
CA GLU A 83 -14.37 -14.41 -4.10
C GLU A 83 -14.60 -12.89 -4.19
N LYS A 84 -14.12 -12.10 -3.22
CA LYS A 84 -14.28 -10.64 -3.22
C LYS A 84 -13.50 -10.01 -4.39
N THR A 85 -14.11 -9.02 -5.03
CA THR A 85 -13.45 -8.19 -6.04
C THR A 85 -12.52 -7.18 -5.37
N TYR A 86 -12.97 -6.57 -4.27
CA TYR A 86 -12.26 -5.55 -3.51
C TYR A 86 -11.90 -6.07 -2.13
N VAL A 87 -10.74 -6.71 -2.05
CA VAL A 87 -10.13 -7.16 -0.79
C VAL A 87 -9.57 -5.97 -0.03
N THR A 88 -9.04 -4.97 -0.74
CA THR A 88 -8.48 -3.73 -0.21
C THR A 88 -9.19 -2.50 -0.76
N ALA A 89 -9.19 -1.42 0.02
CA ALA A 89 -9.76 -0.14 -0.43
C ALA A 89 -9.03 0.44 -1.65
N GLU A 90 -7.79 0.05 -1.89
CA GLU A 90 -7.02 0.49 -3.07
C GLU A 90 -7.47 -0.24 -4.36
N GLU A 91 -7.94 -1.49 -4.28
CA GLU A 91 -8.54 -2.18 -5.45
C GLU A 91 -9.87 -1.55 -5.86
N PHE A 92 -10.71 -1.18 -4.88
CA PHE A 92 -11.89 -0.36 -5.13
C PHE A 92 -11.52 0.99 -5.75
N ALA A 93 -10.52 1.67 -5.18
CA ALA A 93 -10.08 2.97 -5.68
C ALA A 93 -9.48 2.89 -7.09
N HIS A 94 -8.81 1.77 -7.41
CA HIS A 94 -8.29 1.49 -8.74
C HIS A 94 -9.40 1.52 -9.78
N ASP A 95 -10.49 0.79 -9.59
CA ASP A 95 -11.59 0.76 -10.56
C ASP A 95 -12.29 2.12 -10.68
N VAL A 96 -12.48 2.85 -9.57
CA VAL A 96 -13.03 4.21 -9.64
C VAL A 96 -12.13 5.15 -10.44
N ARG A 97 -10.81 5.08 -10.23
CA ARG A 97 -9.82 5.86 -11.00
C ARG A 97 -9.78 5.44 -12.47
N LEU A 98 -10.02 4.16 -12.77
CA LEU A 98 -10.07 3.62 -14.12
C LEU A 98 -11.22 4.24 -14.93
N VAL A 99 -12.39 4.47 -14.32
CA VAL A 99 -13.51 5.21 -14.94
C VAL A 99 -13.03 6.56 -15.48
N PHE A 100 -12.31 7.33 -14.65
CA PHE A 100 -11.87 8.68 -15.03
C PHE A 100 -10.64 8.68 -15.93
N LYS A 101 -9.72 7.71 -15.77
CA LYS A 101 -8.62 7.51 -16.72
C LYS A 101 -9.16 7.26 -18.13
N ASN A 102 -10.13 6.36 -18.27
CA ASN A 102 -10.76 6.06 -19.55
C ASN A 102 -11.46 7.28 -20.14
N CYS A 103 -12.15 8.06 -19.29
CA CYS A 103 -12.72 9.33 -19.69
C CYS A 103 -11.66 10.28 -20.28
N PHE A 104 -10.53 10.48 -19.61
CA PHE A 104 -9.50 11.40 -20.09
C PHE A 104 -8.82 10.90 -21.37
N LEU A 105 -8.57 9.58 -21.46
CA LEU A 105 -7.92 8.97 -22.62
C LEU A 105 -8.81 9.02 -23.87
N PHE A 106 -10.12 8.80 -23.73
CA PHE A 106 -11.05 8.83 -24.85
C PHE A 106 -11.37 10.27 -25.30
N ASN A 107 -11.58 11.18 -24.34
CA ASN A 107 -12.03 12.54 -24.67
C ASN A 107 -10.88 13.51 -24.98
N GLN A 108 -9.70 13.33 -24.36
CA GLN A 108 -8.41 14.04 -24.52
C GLN A 108 -8.38 15.57 -24.43
N HIS A 109 -9.49 16.26 -24.67
CA HIS A 109 -9.58 17.71 -24.68
C HIS A 109 -10.13 18.21 -23.33
N PRO A 110 -9.35 18.96 -22.53
CA PRO A 110 -9.78 19.45 -21.22
C PRO A 110 -11.03 20.34 -21.23
N THR A 111 -11.42 20.87 -22.39
CA THR A 111 -12.62 21.67 -22.59
C THR A 111 -13.87 20.82 -22.86
N HIS A 112 -13.71 19.54 -23.22
CA HIS A 112 -14.84 18.64 -23.46
C HIS A 112 -15.65 18.45 -22.16
N HIS A 113 -16.99 18.50 -22.25
CA HIS A 113 -17.84 18.51 -21.06
C HIS A 113 -17.66 17.25 -20.19
N VAL A 114 -17.63 16.05 -20.79
CA VAL A 114 -17.38 14.79 -20.07
C VAL A 114 -16.01 14.78 -19.41
N PHE A 115 -14.99 15.37 -20.06
CA PHE A 115 -13.66 15.49 -19.47
C PHE A 115 -13.70 16.37 -18.21
N ARG A 116 -14.34 17.54 -18.28
CA ARG A 116 -14.47 18.46 -17.14
C ARG A 116 -15.24 17.83 -15.98
N ASP A 117 -16.32 17.12 -16.29
CA ASP A 117 -17.13 16.43 -15.29
C ASP A 117 -16.33 15.30 -14.63
N GLY A 118 -15.59 14.52 -15.43
CA GLY A 118 -14.70 13.48 -14.94
C GLY A 118 -13.59 14.02 -14.05
N ARG A 119 -13.00 15.17 -14.40
CA ARG A 119 -12.03 15.88 -13.57
C ARG A 119 -12.62 16.27 -12.21
N GLN A 120 -13.77 16.93 -12.20
CA GLN A 120 -14.41 17.37 -10.95
C GLN A 120 -14.75 16.18 -10.04
N LYS A 121 -15.25 15.09 -10.64
CA LYS A 121 -15.59 13.86 -9.92
C LYS A 121 -14.35 13.18 -9.34
N LEU A 122 -13.27 13.07 -10.12
CA LEU A 122 -12.02 12.51 -9.64
C LEU A 122 -11.39 13.35 -8.51
N GLU A 123 -11.35 14.68 -8.65
CA GLU A 123 -10.83 15.58 -7.61
C GLU A 123 -11.61 15.43 -6.30
N LYS A 124 -12.95 15.30 -6.40
CA LYS A 124 -13.80 15.00 -5.24
C LYS A 124 -13.50 13.62 -4.64
N PHE A 125 -13.40 12.59 -5.49
CA PHE A 125 -13.10 11.22 -5.09
C PHE A 125 -11.79 11.13 -4.31
N GLU A 126 -10.70 11.71 -4.83
CA GLU A 126 -9.38 11.70 -4.18
C GLU A 126 -9.43 12.38 -2.81
N LYS A 127 -10.16 13.48 -2.69
CA LYS A 127 -10.32 14.19 -1.41
C LYS A 127 -11.11 13.39 -0.37
N ASP A 128 -12.20 12.75 -0.79
CA ASP A 128 -13.01 11.91 0.12
C ASP A 128 -12.23 10.65 0.54
N LEU A 129 -11.50 10.02 -0.39
CA LEU A 129 -10.68 8.84 -0.13
C LEU A 129 -9.49 9.15 0.79
N GLU A 130 -8.85 10.31 0.62
CA GLU A 130 -7.81 10.78 1.55
C GLU A 130 -8.35 10.91 2.97
N SER A 131 -9.54 11.50 3.15
CA SER A 131 -10.15 11.63 4.48
C SER A 131 -10.35 10.28 5.14
N LEU A 132 -10.76 9.27 4.36
CA LEU A 132 -10.88 7.88 4.81
C LEU A 132 -9.53 7.30 5.23
N TYR A 133 -8.49 7.47 4.40
CA TYR A 133 -7.15 6.94 4.66
C TYR A 133 -6.48 7.60 5.86
N ARG A 134 -6.63 8.92 6.03
CA ARG A 134 -6.07 9.66 7.17
C ARG A 134 -6.50 9.07 8.52
N GLU A 135 -7.75 8.66 8.65
CA GLU A 135 -8.24 8.05 9.89
C GLU A 135 -7.58 6.68 10.17
N VAL A 136 -7.39 5.88 9.11
CA VAL A 136 -6.71 4.58 9.20
C VAL A 136 -5.23 4.77 9.50
N GLU A 137 -4.57 5.73 8.85
CA GLU A 137 -3.14 6.06 9.03
C GLU A 137 -2.84 6.64 10.41
N ARG A 138 -3.77 7.40 11.01
CA ARG A 138 -3.63 7.93 12.37
C ARG A 138 -3.85 6.90 13.47
N SER A 139 -4.69 5.90 13.23
CA SER A 139 -4.99 4.83 14.20
C SER A 139 -4.09 3.59 14.03
N GLY A 140 -3.29 3.55 12.96
CA GLY A 140 -2.35 2.48 12.68
C GLY A 140 -1.13 2.42 13.60
N PRO A 141 -0.40 1.28 13.58
CA PRO A 141 0.83 1.14 14.34
C PRO A 141 1.88 2.16 13.88
N PRO A 142 2.80 2.59 14.77
CA PRO A 142 3.87 3.48 14.38
C PRO A 142 4.81 2.80 13.40
N ILE A 143 5.02 3.41 12.23
CA ILE A 143 5.90 2.92 11.17
C ILE A 143 7.01 3.93 10.83
N PRO A 144 8.23 3.46 10.49
CA PRO A 144 9.33 4.34 10.14
C PRO A 144 9.04 5.22 8.91
N PRO A 145 9.66 6.41 8.80
CA PRO A 145 9.49 7.32 7.66
C PRO A 145 9.73 6.67 6.30
N ILE A 146 10.78 5.85 6.18
CA ILE A 146 11.11 5.17 4.91
C ILE A 146 10.01 4.19 4.48
N ALA A 147 9.43 3.45 5.42
CA ALA A 147 8.31 2.54 5.15
C ALA A 147 7.05 3.32 4.70
N ARG A 148 6.79 4.49 5.27
CA ARG A 148 5.68 5.37 4.82
C ARG A 148 5.86 5.82 3.39
N CYS A 149 7.08 6.22 3.02
CA CYS A 149 7.39 6.63 1.65
C CYS A 149 7.20 5.45 0.68
N GLN A 150 7.66 4.25 1.06
CA GLN A 150 7.45 3.02 0.27
C GLN A 150 5.96 2.67 0.10
N LEU A 151 5.14 2.84 1.14
CA LEU A 151 3.68 2.65 1.03
C LEU A 151 3.04 3.66 0.08
N LEU A 152 3.42 4.94 0.19
CA LEU A 152 2.92 5.97 -0.72
C LEU A 152 3.35 5.71 -2.17
N LEU A 153 4.59 5.27 -2.39
CA LEU A 153 5.05 4.85 -3.71
C LEU A 153 4.27 3.65 -4.25
N THR A 154 3.99 2.68 -3.40
CA THR A 154 3.21 1.49 -3.76
C THR A 154 1.80 1.87 -4.22
N ASP A 155 1.13 2.74 -3.46
CA ASP A 155 -0.19 3.27 -3.83
C ASP A 155 -0.12 4.07 -5.14
N LEU A 156 0.91 4.91 -5.32
CA LEU A 156 1.13 5.63 -6.58
C LEU A 156 1.30 4.67 -7.75
N ARG A 157 2.08 3.60 -7.62
CA ARG A 157 2.34 2.62 -8.71
C ARG A 157 1.13 1.75 -9.04
N ARG A 158 0.17 1.61 -8.11
CA ARG A 158 -1.11 0.89 -8.31
C ARG A 158 -2.20 1.78 -8.90
N ASN A 159 -2.09 3.10 -8.79
CA ASN A 159 -3.05 4.03 -9.34
C ASN A 159 -3.02 3.97 -10.89
N PRO A 160 -4.15 3.67 -11.57
CA PRO A 160 -4.13 3.50 -13.02
C PRO A 160 -3.80 4.81 -13.77
N LEU A 161 -4.04 5.99 -13.18
CA LEU A 161 -3.68 7.28 -13.76
C LEU A 161 -2.17 7.51 -13.80
N THR A 162 -1.37 6.73 -13.05
CA THR A 162 0.08 6.87 -13.05
C THR A 162 0.79 5.94 -14.04
N GLU A 163 0.05 5.09 -14.76
CA GLU A 163 0.65 4.09 -15.67
C GLU A 163 1.59 4.74 -16.70
N TRP A 164 1.29 5.95 -17.19
CA TRP A 164 2.14 6.67 -18.15
C TRP A 164 3.44 7.23 -17.56
N PHE A 165 3.59 7.23 -16.24
CA PHE A 165 4.78 7.69 -15.52
C PHE A 165 5.55 6.53 -14.89
N ARG A 166 5.25 5.31 -15.33
CA ARG A 166 5.95 4.07 -14.99
C ARG A 166 6.83 3.62 -16.15
N ARG A 167 7.85 2.83 -15.86
CA ARG A 167 8.79 2.31 -16.86
C ARG A 167 8.18 1.12 -17.59
N LYS A 168 7.34 1.42 -18.59
CA LYS A 168 6.87 0.43 -19.59
C LYS A 168 7.80 0.38 -20.80
N GLU A 169 8.40 1.53 -21.13
CA GLU A 169 9.43 1.71 -22.16
C GLU A 169 10.59 2.52 -21.58
N ASP A 170 11.81 2.31 -22.07
CA ASP A 170 12.94 3.15 -21.72
C ASP A 170 12.72 4.55 -22.32
N TRP A 171 12.80 5.60 -21.48
CA TRP A 171 12.66 6.99 -21.93
C TRP A 171 13.72 7.36 -22.97
N SER A 172 14.82 6.61 -23.07
CA SER A 172 15.80 6.76 -24.16
C SER A 172 15.16 6.58 -25.55
N ASN A 173 14.08 5.80 -25.65
CA ASN A 173 13.30 5.62 -26.88
C ASN A 173 12.51 6.87 -27.31
N LEU A 174 12.22 7.79 -26.39
CA LEU A 174 11.61 9.09 -26.71
C LEU A 174 12.59 10.03 -27.41
N GLY A 175 13.88 9.65 -27.45
CA GLY A 175 14.94 10.36 -28.17
C GLY A 175 15.39 11.66 -27.51
N ALA A 176 16.36 12.32 -28.16
CA ALA A 176 16.96 13.56 -27.65
C ALA A 176 15.95 14.70 -27.45
N ALA A 177 14.83 14.68 -28.19
CA ALA A 177 13.77 15.69 -28.05
C ALA A 177 13.15 15.69 -26.64
N TYR A 178 12.92 14.51 -26.05
CA TYR A 178 12.40 14.40 -24.69
C TYR A 178 13.37 15.00 -23.67
N LEU A 179 14.63 14.56 -23.67
CA LEU A 179 15.66 15.07 -22.74
C LEU A 179 15.88 16.58 -22.91
N ASN A 180 15.81 17.09 -24.15
CA ASN A 180 15.94 18.51 -24.43
C ASN A 180 14.75 19.33 -23.93
N ALA A 181 13.56 18.75 -23.85
CA ALA A 181 12.39 19.42 -23.29
C ALA A 181 12.46 19.52 -21.74
N LEU A 182 13.10 18.57 -21.06
CA LEU A 182 13.18 18.57 -19.60
C LEU A 182 14.00 19.75 -19.09
N THR A 183 13.44 20.50 -18.13
CA THR A 183 14.14 21.61 -17.47
C THR A 183 15.33 21.09 -16.66
N SER A 184 15.14 19.96 -15.97
CA SER A 184 16.14 19.32 -15.11
C SER A 184 17.24 18.58 -15.89
N LYS A 185 16.98 18.22 -17.15
CA LYS A 185 17.73 17.23 -17.95
C LYS A 185 17.84 15.85 -17.29
N GLN A 186 17.06 15.59 -16.24
CA GLN A 186 17.09 14.35 -15.47
C GLN A 186 15.76 13.61 -15.66
N PRO A 187 15.73 12.50 -16.43
CA PRO A 187 14.56 11.66 -16.51
C PRO A 187 14.28 11.00 -15.15
N MET A 188 13.01 10.78 -14.85
CA MET A 188 12.55 10.13 -13.62
C MET A 188 11.18 9.51 -13.87
N ASP A 189 10.99 8.30 -13.35
CA ASP A 189 9.75 7.55 -13.42
C ASP A 189 9.52 6.81 -12.09
N LEU A 190 8.28 6.36 -11.83
CA LEU A 190 7.95 5.76 -10.53
C LEU A 190 8.66 4.41 -10.28
N ASP A 191 9.11 3.71 -11.33
CA ASP A 191 9.86 2.46 -11.18
C ASP A 191 11.34 2.72 -10.92
N GLU A 192 11.91 3.84 -11.41
CA GLU A 192 13.22 4.32 -10.98
C GLU A 192 13.24 4.67 -9.49
N ILE A 193 12.18 5.33 -9.00
CA ILE A 193 12.05 5.63 -7.57
C ILE A 193 11.99 4.32 -6.76
N GLN A 194 11.29 3.29 -7.26
CA GLN A 194 11.33 1.97 -6.63
C GLN A 194 12.75 1.40 -6.60
N ALA A 195 13.48 1.43 -7.72
CA ALA A 195 14.85 0.96 -7.79
C ALA A 195 15.78 1.70 -6.81
N ARG A 196 15.52 3.00 -6.56
CA ARG A 196 16.23 3.79 -5.56
C ARG A 196 15.92 3.36 -4.12
N PHE A 197 14.68 2.96 -3.81
CA PHE A 197 14.35 2.32 -2.53
C PHE A 197 15.10 1.01 -2.38
N ASP A 198 15.09 0.16 -3.40
CA ASP A 198 15.74 -1.16 -3.38
C ASP A 198 17.27 -1.03 -3.20
N ALA A 199 17.84 0.08 -3.66
CA ALA A 199 19.26 0.45 -3.50
C ALA A 199 19.57 1.32 -2.25
N ASP A 200 18.63 1.41 -1.30
CA ASP A 200 18.77 2.13 -0.02
C ASP A 200 19.11 3.64 -0.14
N ARG A 201 18.70 4.29 -1.24
CA ARG A 201 19.08 5.67 -1.57
C ARG A 201 18.33 6.75 -0.79
N TYR A 202 17.34 6.36 0.02
CA TYR A 202 16.54 7.26 0.87
C TYR A 202 16.79 7.07 2.36
N SER A 203 17.73 6.20 2.73
CA SER A 203 18.16 6.00 4.12
C SER A 203 19.22 7.04 4.49
N PHE A 204 18.84 7.98 5.36
CA PHE A 204 19.73 9.04 5.85
C PHE A 204 20.22 8.77 7.29
N GLY A 205 20.30 7.50 7.68
CA GLY A 205 20.84 7.08 8.98
C GLY A 205 22.35 6.89 8.92
N GLY A 206 23.14 7.87 9.35
CA GLY A 206 24.60 7.69 9.45
C GLY A 206 25.47 8.91 9.72
N ALA A 207 24.96 10.15 9.54
CA ALA A 207 25.73 11.32 9.97
C ALA A 207 25.72 11.39 11.50
N ARG A 208 26.88 11.16 12.12
CA ARG A 208 27.08 11.17 13.59
C ARG A 208 26.59 12.46 14.29
N ASP A 209 26.33 13.52 13.52
CA ASP A 209 26.00 14.85 14.03
C ASP A 209 24.58 15.34 13.64
N ALA A 210 23.76 14.53 12.94
CA ALA A 210 22.41 14.93 12.54
C ALA A 210 21.34 14.47 13.55
N SER A 211 20.44 15.36 13.96
CA SER A 211 19.31 15.00 14.82
C SER A 211 18.34 14.05 14.11
N GLU A 212 17.68 13.17 14.87
CA GLU A 212 16.69 12.20 14.36
C GLU A 212 15.54 12.89 13.57
N ALA A 213 15.15 14.10 14.01
CA ALA A 213 14.17 14.93 13.31
C ALA A 213 14.69 15.45 11.94
N SER A 214 15.99 15.76 11.86
CA SER A 214 16.64 16.17 10.60
C SER A 214 16.74 15.02 9.61
N SER A 215 17.11 13.82 10.08
CA SER A 215 17.19 12.61 9.24
C SER A 215 15.81 12.18 8.71
N THR A 216 14.76 12.24 9.55
CA THR A 216 13.37 11.96 9.12
C THR A 216 12.90 12.90 8.02
N THR A 217 13.18 14.20 8.18
CA THR A 217 12.78 15.22 7.22
C THR A 217 13.50 15.01 5.89
N ALA A 218 14.80 14.68 5.94
CA ALA A 218 15.60 14.37 4.75
C ALA A 218 15.05 13.17 3.95
N THR A 219 14.62 12.08 4.61
CA THR A 219 14.01 10.92 3.91
C THR A 219 12.77 11.32 3.11
N PHE A 220 11.83 12.02 3.75
CA PHE A 220 10.62 12.45 3.05
C PHE A 220 10.91 13.45 1.94
N ASP A 221 11.83 14.38 2.16
CA ASP A 221 12.12 15.45 1.19
C ASP A 221 12.85 14.90 -0.03
N ALA A 222 13.78 13.95 0.14
CA ALA A 222 14.45 13.28 -0.97
C ALA A 222 13.46 12.44 -1.80
N PHE A 223 12.62 11.64 -1.16
CA PHE A 223 11.56 10.89 -1.84
C PHE A 223 10.60 11.81 -2.59
N ALA A 224 10.14 12.88 -1.92
CA ALA A 224 9.21 13.84 -2.53
C ALA A 224 9.84 14.61 -3.69
N ALA A 225 11.13 14.92 -3.63
CA ALA A 225 11.85 15.57 -4.71
C ALA A 225 11.83 14.70 -5.99
N ASP A 226 12.08 13.40 -5.87
CA ASP A 226 12.04 12.49 -7.02
C ASP A 226 10.62 12.32 -7.57
N VAL A 227 9.61 12.17 -6.71
CA VAL A 227 8.21 12.11 -7.16
C VAL A 227 7.79 13.40 -7.87
N ARG A 228 8.18 14.56 -7.34
CA ARG A 228 7.93 15.86 -7.98
C ARG A 228 8.66 15.99 -9.32
N LEU A 229 9.85 15.40 -9.47
CA LEU A 229 10.58 15.37 -10.71
C LEU A 229 9.84 14.58 -11.80
N VAL A 230 9.20 13.45 -11.46
CA VAL A 230 8.32 12.72 -12.39
C VAL A 230 7.24 13.65 -12.95
N TRP A 231 6.56 14.38 -12.06
CA TRP A 231 5.51 15.31 -12.43
C TRP A 231 6.03 16.47 -13.27
N GLN A 232 7.14 17.08 -12.86
CA GLN A 232 7.73 18.20 -13.57
C GLN A 232 8.17 17.80 -14.98
N ASN A 233 8.81 16.64 -15.13
CA ASN A 233 9.22 16.13 -16.44
C ASN A 233 8.01 15.90 -17.37
N ALA A 234 6.89 15.41 -16.83
CA ALA A 234 5.67 15.27 -17.59
C ALA A 234 5.09 16.63 -18.04
N LEU A 235 5.14 17.66 -17.19
CA LEU A 235 4.69 19.00 -17.54
C LEU A 235 5.62 19.68 -18.55
N ASP A 236 6.93 19.53 -18.40
CA ASP A 236 7.94 20.08 -19.30
C ASP A 236 7.76 19.55 -20.73
N PHE A 237 7.49 18.25 -20.87
CA PHE A 237 7.33 17.62 -22.18
C PHE A 237 5.95 17.83 -22.80
N ASN A 238 4.87 17.71 -22.01
CA ASN A 238 3.50 17.72 -22.54
C ASN A 238 2.81 19.09 -22.46
N GLY A 239 3.32 20.00 -21.63
CA GLY A 239 2.70 21.28 -21.32
C GLY A 239 1.54 21.17 -20.33
N GLU A 240 1.38 22.19 -19.48
CA GLU A 240 0.37 22.21 -18.42
C GLU A 240 -1.09 22.19 -18.90
N GLY A 241 -1.33 22.66 -20.13
CA GLY A 241 -2.68 22.72 -20.74
C GLY A 241 -3.13 21.41 -21.39
N SER A 242 -2.24 20.42 -21.52
CA SER A 242 -2.58 19.10 -22.06
C SER A 242 -3.43 18.29 -21.07
N PHE A 243 -4.10 17.23 -21.54
CA PHE A 243 -4.79 16.32 -20.62
C PHE A 243 -3.82 15.63 -19.64
N VAL A 244 -2.59 15.35 -20.07
CA VAL A 244 -1.52 14.85 -19.20
C VAL A 244 -1.23 15.88 -18.12
N GLY A 245 -1.10 17.16 -18.47
CA GLY A 245 -0.91 18.24 -17.51
C GLY A 245 -2.05 18.38 -16.50
N VAL A 246 -3.30 18.17 -16.92
CA VAL A 246 -4.44 18.13 -15.99
C VAL A 246 -4.34 16.96 -15.01
N ILE A 247 -4.02 15.75 -15.50
CA ILE A 247 -3.87 14.56 -14.67
C ILE A 247 -2.73 14.72 -13.68
N VAL A 248 -1.58 15.25 -14.13
CA VAL A 248 -0.44 15.55 -13.27
C VAL A 248 -0.84 16.51 -12.14
N LYS A 249 -1.62 17.56 -12.42
CA LYS A 249 -2.09 18.48 -11.37
C LYS A 249 -2.96 17.79 -10.31
N ILE A 250 -3.84 16.87 -10.71
CA ILE A 250 -4.67 16.09 -9.78
C ILE A 250 -3.78 15.17 -8.92
N LEU A 251 -2.85 14.45 -9.55
CA LEU A 251 -1.91 13.55 -8.88
C LEU A 251 -0.98 14.28 -7.92
N GLN A 252 -0.42 15.43 -8.33
CA GLN A 252 0.39 16.30 -7.49
C GLN A 252 -0.36 16.73 -6.23
N GLN A 253 -1.59 17.22 -6.39
CA GLN A 253 -2.40 17.65 -5.26
C GLN A 253 -2.74 16.50 -4.31
N SER A 254 -3.09 15.31 -4.83
CA SER A 254 -3.35 14.13 -4.00
C SER A 254 -2.08 13.68 -3.26
N PHE A 255 -0.94 13.63 -3.96
CA PHE A 255 0.36 13.27 -3.40
C PHE A 255 0.78 14.19 -2.25
N GLU A 256 0.72 15.51 -2.42
CA GLU A 256 1.16 16.46 -1.39
C GLU A 256 0.31 16.35 -0.12
N ARG A 257 -1.01 16.14 -0.26
CA ARG A 257 -1.89 15.95 0.89
C ARG A 257 -1.59 14.65 1.62
N ARG A 258 -1.40 13.55 0.89
CA ARG A 258 -1.03 12.26 1.49
C ARG A 258 0.36 12.28 2.13
N LEU A 259 1.34 12.92 1.49
CA LEU A 259 2.68 13.09 2.05
C LEU A 259 2.63 13.86 3.37
N LYS A 260 1.81 14.92 3.44
CA LYS A 260 1.59 15.67 4.66
C LYS A 260 1.01 14.79 5.78
N ASP A 261 -0.06 14.04 5.49
CA ASP A 261 -0.68 13.15 6.46
C ASP A 261 0.29 12.10 6.99
N LEU A 262 1.10 11.52 6.10
CA LEU A 262 2.15 10.56 6.47
C LEU A 262 3.30 11.20 7.25
N LYS A 263 3.63 12.48 7.06
CA LYS A 263 4.59 13.19 7.92
C LYS A 263 4.07 13.36 9.35
N GLU A 264 2.76 13.53 9.51
CA GLU A 264 2.08 13.78 10.78
C GLU A 264 1.66 12.49 11.54
N ALA A 265 1.60 11.33 10.87
CA ALA A 265 1.19 10.07 11.47
C ALA A 265 2.12 9.59 12.62
N PRO A 266 1.62 8.76 13.57
CA PRO A 266 2.36 8.35 14.80
C PRO A 266 3.69 7.65 14.51
N ARG A 267 4.82 8.16 15.02
CA ARG A 267 6.17 7.62 14.74
C ARG A 267 6.64 6.66 15.84
N PRO A 268 7.58 5.74 15.54
CA PRO A 268 8.23 4.94 16.58
C PRO A 268 8.88 5.85 17.61
N VAL A 269 8.70 5.56 18.91
CA VAL A 269 9.36 6.32 19.98
C VAL A 269 10.77 5.77 20.14
N ALA A 270 11.79 6.62 19.99
CA ALA A 270 13.22 6.26 20.02
C ALA A 270 13.63 5.42 21.26
N HIS A 271 12.94 5.57 22.39
CA HIS A 271 13.20 4.80 23.62
C HIS A 271 12.56 3.42 23.68
N VAL A 272 11.57 3.10 22.83
CA VAL A 272 10.85 1.81 22.88
C VAL A 272 11.60 0.72 22.09
N TYR A 273 12.54 1.10 21.22
CA TYR A 273 13.42 0.19 20.48
C TYR A 273 14.90 0.34 20.84
N ALA A 274 15.22 1.09 21.90
CA ALA A 274 16.60 1.31 22.37
C ALA A 274 17.24 0.06 23.02
N HIS A 275 16.47 -1.00 23.27
CA HIS A 275 17.01 -2.33 23.54
C HIS A 275 17.12 -3.14 22.24
N ARG A 276 18.27 -2.94 21.58
CA ARG A 276 18.93 -3.85 20.63
C ARG A 276 18.08 -4.48 19.51
N LEU A 277 18.35 -4.05 18.28
CA LEU A 277 18.69 -5.02 17.23
C LEU A 277 20.14 -4.76 16.77
N PRO A 278 21.14 -5.48 17.34
CA PRO A 278 22.26 -5.84 16.50
C PRO A 278 22.82 -7.22 16.86
N VAL A 279 22.24 -8.26 16.29
CA VAL A 279 22.92 -9.51 15.98
C VAL A 279 22.28 -9.97 14.66
N SER A 280 23.07 -10.36 13.65
CA SER A 280 22.53 -10.78 12.34
C SER A 280 21.27 -11.62 12.53
N SER A 281 20.17 -11.22 11.90
CA SER A 281 18.83 -11.87 11.94
C SER A 281 18.87 -13.39 12.10
N ARG A 282 19.78 -14.04 11.36
CA ARG A 282 20.04 -15.49 11.39
C ARG A 282 20.46 -16.05 12.75
N LYS A 283 21.33 -15.36 13.50
CA LYS A 283 21.78 -15.81 14.83
C LYS A 283 20.67 -15.70 15.86
N ARG A 284 19.85 -14.65 15.82
CA ARG A 284 18.73 -14.49 16.76
C ARG A 284 17.57 -15.44 16.47
N ARG A 285 17.28 -15.67 15.19
CA ARG A 285 16.34 -16.72 14.76
C ARG A 285 16.79 -18.12 15.20
N ARG A 286 18.10 -18.38 15.16
CA ARG A 286 18.69 -19.62 15.69
C ARG A 286 18.55 -19.72 17.21
N GLU A 287 18.79 -18.65 17.95
CA GLU A 287 18.60 -18.64 19.40
C GLU A 287 17.13 -18.82 19.80
N LEU A 288 16.18 -18.27 19.04
CA LEU A 288 14.74 -18.53 19.19
C LEU A 288 14.42 -20.01 18.95
N TYR A 289 14.94 -20.60 17.86
CA TYR A 289 14.79 -22.01 17.58
C TYR A 289 15.35 -22.90 18.71
N ASP A 290 16.59 -22.65 19.13
CA ASP A 290 17.27 -23.42 20.17
C ASP A 290 16.52 -23.33 21.52
N ALA A 291 16.03 -22.13 21.89
CA ALA A 291 15.24 -21.91 23.09
C ALA A 291 13.87 -22.62 23.03
N SER A 292 13.17 -22.53 21.89
CA SER A 292 11.89 -23.21 21.69
C SER A 292 12.03 -24.73 21.79
N VAL A 293 13.11 -25.31 21.23
CA VAL A 293 13.38 -26.75 21.30
C VAL A 293 13.77 -27.19 22.72
N ALA A 294 14.63 -26.43 23.40
CA ALA A 294 15.06 -26.75 24.76
C ALA A 294 13.90 -26.76 25.77
N ILE A 295 12.94 -25.83 25.63
CA ILE A 295 11.77 -25.74 26.50
C ILE A 295 10.70 -26.79 26.11
N SER A 296 10.55 -27.09 24.82
CA SER A 296 9.61 -28.11 24.33
C SER A 296 10.01 -29.54 24.67
N GLY A 297 11.29 -29.78 25.01
CA GLY A 297 11.76 -31.05 25.59
C GLY A 297 11.16 -31.37 26.98
N ASN A 298 10.48 -30.40 27.61
CA ASN A 298 9.72 -30.59 28.85
C ASN A 298 8.21 -30.54 28.55
N LEU A 299 7.55 -31.71 28.59
CA LEU A 299 6.13 -31.86 28.18
C LEU A 299 5.18 -30.89 28.89
N ALA A 300 5.47 -30.50 30.14
CA ALA A 300 4.61 -29.61 30.94
C ALA A 300 4.58 -28.15 30.44
N VAL A 301 5.60 -27.73 29.68
CA VAL A 301 5.84 -26.32 29.32
C VAL A 301 5.69 -26.06 27.82
N SER A 302 5.66 -27.14 27.03
CA SER A 302 5.51 -27.11 25.56
C SER A 302 4.28 -26.32 25.07
N SER A 303 3.13 -26.44 25.77
CA SER A 303 1.91 -25.67 25.43
C SER A 303 2.12 -24.16 25.57
N GLY A 304 2.85 -23.72 26.60
CA GLY A 304 3.08 -22.30 26.86
C GLY A 304 3.93 -21.62 25.78
N VAL A 305 4.94 -22.33 25.25
CA VAL A 305 5.76 -21.82 24.14
C VAL A 305 4.93 -21.68 22.87
N VAL A 306 4.13 -22.70 22.55
CA VAL A 306 3.23 -22.70 21.39
C VAL A 306 2.20 -21.58 21.50
N GLU A 307 1.59 -21.37 22.66
CA GLU A 307 0.62 -20.29 22.90
C GLU A 307 1.21 -18.89 22.74
N VAL A 308 2.44 -18.68 23.23
CA VAL A 308 3.15 -17.41 23.07
C VAL A 308 3.45 -17.13 21.59
N ILE A 309 3.93 -18.15 20.85
CA ILE A 309 4.23 -18.02 19.43
C ILE A 309 2.95 -17.82 18.62
N GLU A 310 1.87 -18.55 18.92
CA GLU A 310 0.58 -18.41 18.26
C GLU A 310 -0.05 -17.03 18.51
N ARG A 311 0.14 -16.44 19.70
CA ARG A 311 -0.36 -15.09 20.02
C ARG A 311 0.36 -14.00 19.23
N VAL A 312 1.69 -14.11 19.10
CA VAL A 312 2.54 -13.08 18.48
C VAL A 312 2.62 -13.24 16.97
N CYS A 313 2.70 -14.49 16.49
CA CYS A 313 2.77 -14.84 15.08
C CYS A 313 1.94 -16.12 14.82
N PRO A 314 0.60 -16.00 14.68
CA PRO A 314 -0.28 -17.14 14.42
C PRO A 314 0.12 -17.95 13.18
N ALA A 315 0.74 -17.29 12.20
CA ALA A 315 1.25 -17.91 10.97
C ALA A 315 2.34 -18.96 11.21
N ALA A 316 3.06 -18.85 12.32
CA ALA A 316 4.13 -19.75 12.68
C ALA A 316 3.62 -21.02 13.39
N VAL A 317 2.33 -21.20 13.65
CA VAL A 317 1.79 -22.37 14.37
C VAL A 317 0.71 -23.06 13.54
N VAL A 318 0.89 -24.35 13.27
CA VAL A 318 -0.04 -25.19 12.51
C VAL A 318 -0.52 -26.33 13.40
N ARG A 319 -1.81 -26.39 13.67
CA ARG A 319 -2.41 -27.50 14.44
C ARG A 319 -2.90 -28.61 13.53
N ARG A 320 -2.36 -29.81 13.71
CA ARG A 320 -2.76 -31.02 12.98
C ARG A 320 -3.35 -32.04 13.93
N ARG A 321 -4.26 -32.87 13.41
CA ARG A 321 -4.83 -33.97 14.18
C ARG A 321 -3.91 -35.18 14.02
N GLY A 322 -3.24 -35.57 15.11
CA GLY A 322 -2.33 -36.72 15.11
C GLY A 322 -3.10 -38.03 14.97
N ALA A 323 -2.44 -39.05 14.40
CA ALA A 323 -3.07 -40.35 14.14
C ALA A 323 -3.45 -41.12 15.43
N ASP A 324 -2.77 -40.86 16.56
CA ASP A 324 -2.99 -41.60 17.81
C ASP A 324 -3.10 -40.75 19.10
N VAL A 325 -2.79 -39.45 19.09
CA VAL A 325 -2.84 -38.63 20.32
C VAL A 325 -3.20 -37.17 20.00
N GLY A 326 -4.47 -36.80 20.13
CA GLY A 326 -4.90 -35.40 20.21
C GLY A 326 -4.53 -34.47 19.04
N ILE A 327 -4.70 -33.16 19.25
CA ILE A 327 -4.29 -32.11 18.32
C ILE A 327 -2.83 -31.76 18.64
N GLU A 328 -1.94 -31.96 17.67
CA GLU A 328 -0.52 -31.64 17.74
C GLU A 328 -0.26 -30.28 17.08
N ALA A 329 0.60 -29.45 17.67
CA ALA A 329 0.92 -28.12 17.16
C ALA A 329 2.35 -28.08 16.62
N ASP A 330 2.49 -27.86 15.32
CA ASP A 330 3.77 -27.68 14.64
C ASP A 330 4.13 -26.20 14.55
N VAL A 331 5.36 -25.86 14.93
CA VAL A 331 5.85 -24.48 14.87
C VAL A 331 6.84 -24.30 13.72
N ASN A 332 6.55 -23.39 12.79
CA ASN A 332 7.44 -22.95 11.72
C ASN A 332 7.95 -21.53 11.97
N LEU A 333 9.12 -21.43 12.62
CA LEU A 333 9.74 -20.14 12.96
C LEU A 333 10.21 -19.33 11.75
N ASP A 334 10.29 -19.91 10.55
CA ASP A 334 10.62 -19.15 9.33
C ASP A 334 9.48 -18.21 8.90
N GLN A 335 8.27 -18.43 9.42
CA GLN A 335 7.11 -17.55 9.20
C GLN A 335 7.08 -16.32 10.13
N VAL A 336 7.99 -16.25 11.11
CA VAL A 336 8.07 -15.11 12.04
C VAL A 336 8.79 -13.94 11.36
N ASP A 337 8.09 -12.80 11.26
CA ASP A 337 8.66 -11.54 10.77
C ASP A 337 9.91 -11.15 11.59
N GLU A 338 10.93 -10.64 10.93
CA GLU A 338 12.19 -10.25 11.54
C GLU A 338 12.00 -9.24 12.68
N ALA A 339 11.05 -8.31 12.54
CA ALA A 339 10.72 -7.34 13.59
C ALA A 339 10.12 -8.00 14.86
N LEU A 340 9.65 -9.24 14.77
CA LEU A 340 9.03 -10.00 15.85
C LEU A 340 9.97 -11.04 16.47
N VAL A 341 11.14 -11.30 15.89
CA VAL A 341 12.09 -12.31 16.40
C VAL A 341 12.60 -11.98 17.81
N GLU A 342 13.01 -10.72 18.04
CA GLU A 342 13.52 -10.28 19.34
C GLU A 342 12.43 -10.28 20.43
N PRO A 343 11.26 -9.64 20.23
CA PRO A 343 10.20 -9.66 21.23
C PRO A 343 9.64 -11.05 21.51
N LEU A 344 9.71 -11.97 20.54
CA LEU A 344 9.24 -13.34 20.69
C LEU A 344 10.23 -14.19 21.49
N LEU A 345 11.53 -14.05 21.23
CA LEU A 345 12.59 -14.75 21.97
C LEU A 345 12.57 -14.41 23.46
N GLU A 346 12.37 -13.14 23.82
CA GLU A 346 12.24 -12.74 25.23
C GLU A 346 11.05 -13.41 25.93
N GLN A 347 9.90 -13.48 25.26
CA GLN A 347 8.70 -14.12 25.81
C GLN A 347 8.84 -15.64 25.92
N VAL A 348 9.47 -16.29 24.94
CA VAL A 348 9.74 -17.74 24.98
C VAL A 348 10.69 -18.09 26.12
N LEU A 349 11.75 -17.30 26.32
CA LEU A 349 12.67 -17.49 27.45
C LEU A 349 11.98 -17.27 28.81
N ALA A 350 11.04 -16.32 28.90
CA ALA A 350 10.26 -16.08 30.12
C ALA A 350 9.34 -17.26 30.47
N VAL A 351 8.76 -17.94 29.47
CA VAL A 351 7.97 -19.18 29.68
C VAL A 351 8.83 -20.27 30.33
N GLY A 352 10.09 -20.41 29.92
CA GLY A 352 11.02 -21.37 30.52
C GLY A 352 11.47 -21.04 31.95
N GLN A 353 11.28 -19.80 32.42
CA GLN A 353 11.64 -19.36 33.78
C GLN A 353 10.46 -19.39 34.76
N GLY A 354 9.22 -19.49 34.26
CA GLY A 354 7.99 -19.51 35.05
C GLY A 354 7.38 -20.89 35.28
N ALA A 355 8.10 -21.97 34.91
CA ALA A 355 7.65 -23.35 34.99
C ALA A 355 8.42 -24.18 36.03
#